data_AF-A0A9D1QYQ7-F1
#
_entry.id   AF-A0A9D1QYQ7-F1
#
_cell.length_a   1.000
_cell.length_b   1.000
_cell.length_c   1.000
_cell.angle_alpha   90.00
_cell.angle_beta   90.00
_cell.angle_gamma   90.00
#
_symmetry.space_group_name_H-M   'P 1'
#
loop_
_entity.id
_entity.type
_entity.pdbx_description
1 polymer ?
#
loop_
_entity_poly.entity_id
_entity_poly.type
_entity_poly.pdbx_seq_one_letter_code
_entity_poly.pdbx_strand_id
1 'polypeptide(L)'
;MSITLYTAPDCLRCKIVKGFLAERGIAYGTVDFKGDAQTFNTFYRANRKAIYRNPEGVEFPLFDDGEVIKQGSGEVIAYLLSGHALEGAVTRSDLLHGWISGLYLSQCPADQEEHFVELVQQLAKGGLSVCVQTDGRKPALLERLIGLGVLAKVQLNIPGPAAVYETLYGAAPSGEELAKTIELVRAFPDHDIRFLATPIPGADGARWPSRDEAGEAARMVYEACGDHQLPYAVAAVTPEMPQGMQGLEPVADAMLLKYRSASREFLFKADIQK
;
A
#
# COMPACT_ATOMS: atom_id res chain seq x y z
N MET A 1 -0.32 -30.83 -0.26
CA MET A 1 -1.10 -29.84 -1.01
C MET A 1 -0.22 -29.29 -2.12
N SER A 2 -0.74 -29.09 -3.33
CA SER A 2 0.06 -28.69 -4.50
C SER A 2 -0.22 -27.23 -4.86
N ILE A 3 0.79 -26.38 -4.73
CA ILE A 3 0.72 -24.99 -5.18
C ILE A 3 0.54 -24.95 -6.69
N THR A 4 -0.40 -24.15 -7.17
CA THR A 4 -0.58 -23.81 -8.58
C THR A 4 -0.39 -22.31 -8.77
N LEU A 5 0.51 -21.93 -9.66
CA LEU A 5 0.67 -20.55 -10.12
C LEU A 5 0.01 -20.36 -11.48
N TYR A 6 -1.03 -19.55 -11.54
CA TYR A 6 -1.57 -19.05 -12.79
C TYR A 6 -0.77 -17.84 -13.23
N THR A 7 -0.27 -17.87 -14.45
CA THR A 7 0.70 -16.90 -14.95
C THR A 7 0.33 -16.34 -16.32
N ALA A 8 0.98 -15.23 -16.67
CA ALA A 8 0.91 -14.63 -17.99
C ALA A 8 2.26 -14.68 -18.72
N PRO A 9 2.25 -14.76 -20.07
CA PRO A 9 3.47 -14.69 -20.85
C PRO A 9 4.25 -13.41 -20.54
N ASP A 10 5.58 -13.53 -20.43
CA ASP A 10 6.52 -12.43 -20.15
C ASP A 10 6.22 -11.58 -18.90
N CYS A 11 5.39 -12.09 -17.99
CA CYS A 11 5.03 -11.45 -16.75
C CYS A 11 6.23 -11.38 -15.77
N LEU A 12 6.76 -10.17 -15.55
CA LEU A 12 7.85 -9.93 -14.60
C LEU A 12 7.48 -10.43 -13.19
N ARG A 13 6.31 -10.01 -12.66
CA ARG A 13 5.82 -10.42 -11.34
C ARG A 13 5.73 -11.94 -11.18
N CYS A 14 5.36 -12.64 -12.24
CA CYS A 14 5.30 -14.10 -12.27
C CYS A 14 6.70 -14.72 -12.19
N LYS A 15 7.70 -14.14 -12.89
CA LYS A 15 9.11 -14.56 -12.78
C LYS A 15 9.65 -14.38 -11.37
N ILE A 16 9.29 -13.29 -10.69
CA ILE A 16 9.71 -13.00 -9.30
C ILE A 16 9.21 -14.09 -8.35
N VAL A 17 7.90 -14.41 -8.38
CA VAL A 17 7.33 -15.45 -7.52
C VAL A 17 7.92 -16.83 -7.85
N LYS A 18 8.07 -17.18 -9.13
CA LYS A 18 8.72 -18.43 -9.55
C LYS A 18 10.16 -18.54 -9.05
N GLY A 19 10.91 -17.44 -9.11
CA GLY A 19 12.27 -17.35 -8.57
C GLY A 19 12.29 -17.55 -7.05
N PHE A 20 11.41 -16.86 -6.33
CA PHE A 20 11.28 -16.99 -4.88
C PHE A 20 11.00 -18.44 -4.44
N LEU A 21 10.06 -19.13 -5.10
CA LEU A 21 9.73 -20.53 -4.84
C LEU A 21 10.91 -21.46 -5.16
N ALA A 22 11.58 -21.24 -6.31
CA ALA A 22 12.72 -22.04 -6.72
C ALA A 22 13.90 -21.91 -5.76
N GLU A 23 14.21 -20.69 -5.29
CA GLU A 23 15.25 -20.44 -4.30
C GLU A 23 15.00 -21.16 -2.96
N ARG A 24 13.74 -21.46 -2.64
CA ARG A 24 13.33 -22.17 -1.43
C ARG A 24 13.04 -23.66 -1.64
N GLY A 25 13.23 -24.17 -2.85
CA GLY A 25 12.91 -25.56 -3.19
C GLY A 25 11.42 -25.91 -3.00
N ILE A 26 10.53 -24.92 -3.07
CA ILE A 26 9.08 -25.14 -2.91
C ILE A 26 8.53 -25.62 -4.26
N ALA A 27 7.92 -26.80 -4.26
CA ALA A 27 7.32 -27.37 -5.47
C ALA A 27 6.03 -26.64 -5.85
N TYR A 28 5.86 -26.35 -7.14
CA TYR A 28 4.65 -25.72 -7.68
C TYR A 28 4.38 -26.19 -9.11
N GLY A 29 3.10 -26.22 -9.48
CA GLY A 29 2.63 -26.31 -10.86
C GLY A 29 2.41 -24.93 -11.47
N THR A 30 2.36 -24.85 -12.80
CA THR A 30 2.06 -23.60 -13.52
C THR A 30 0.94 -23.81 -14.53
N VAL A 31 0.06 -22.82 -14.63
CA VAL A 31 -0.97 -22.75 -15.68
C VAL A 31 -0.79 -21.41 -16.40
N ASP A 32 -0.52 -21.43 -17.71
CA ASP A 32 -0.45 -20.21 -18.51
C ASP A 32 -1.85 -19.79 -18.94
N PHE A 33 -2.27 -18.54 -18.71
CA PHE A 33 -3.65 -18.15 -19.01
C PHE A 33 -3.99 -18.19 -20.50
N LYS A 34 -2.99 -18.10 -21.40
CA LYS A 34 -3.18 -18.23 -22.84
C LYS A 34 -2.95 -19.66 -23.31
N GLY A 35 -1.87 -20.29 -22.88
CA GLY A 35 -1.48 -21.66 -23.25
C GLY A 35 -2.44 -22.72 -22.73
N ASP A 36 -2.98 -22.51 -21.52
CA ASP A 36 -3.87 -23.43 -20.81
C ASP A 36 -5.25 -22.79 -20.55
N ALA A 37 -5.76 -22.06 -21.55
CA ALA A 37 -6.94 -21.21 -21.40
C ALA A 37 -8.16 -21.94 -20.81
N GLN A 38 -8.39 -23.21 -21.15
CA GLN A 38 -9.52 -23.98 -20.60
C GLN A 38 -9.39 -24.20 -19.09
N THR A 39 -8.19 -24.57 -18.63
CA THR A 39 -7.88 -24.77 -17.20
C THR A 39 -8.00 -23.46 -16.44
N PHE A 40 -7.39 -22.39 -16.96
CA PHE A 40 -7.48 -21.05 -16.36
C PHE A 40 -8.93 -20.56 -16.30
N ASN A 41 -9.70 -20.67 -17.38
CA ASN A 41 -11.09 -20.19 -17.42
C ASN A 41 -11.98 -20.95 -16.43
N THR A 42 -11.72 -22.23 -16.19
CA THR A 42 -12.45 -23.03 -15.21
C THR A 42 -12.16 -22.54 -13.80
N PHE A 43 -10.87 -22.37 -13.45
CA PHE A 43 -10.43 -21.78 -12.18
C PHE A 43 -11.01 -20.37 -11.97
N TYR A 44 -10.85 -19.50 -12.97
CA TYR A 44 -11.30 -18.11 -12.88
C TYR A 44 -12.81 -18.01 -12.65
N ARG A 45 -13.63 -18.81 -13.35
CA ARG A 45 -15.09 -18.79 -13.17
C ARG A 45 -15.51 -19.26 -11.78
N ALA A 46 -14.86 -20.29 -11.25
CA ALA A 46 -15.12 -20.80 -9.91
C ALA A 46 -14.74 -19.78 -8.83
N ASN A 47 -13.63 -19.06 -9.03
CA ASN A 47 -13.02 -18.20 -8.01
C ASN A 47 -13.17 -16.69 -8.27
N ARG A 48 -14.02 -16.29 -9.22
CA ARG A 48 -14.17 -14.89 -9.68
C ARG A 48 -14.44 -13.87 -8.58
N LYS A 49 -15.00 -14.29 -7.44
CA LYS A 49 -15.29 -13.41 -6.29
C LYS A 49 -14.03 -13.08 -5.47
N ALA A 50 -13.01 -13.94 -5.52
CA ALA A 50 -11.74 -13.77 -4.84
C ALA A 50 -10.65 -13.15 -5.74
N ILE A 51 -10.93 -12.99 -7.04
CA ILE A 51 -9.99 -12.45 -8.02
C ILE A 51 -10.45 -11.05 -8.41
N TYR A 52 -9.64 -10.04 -8.11
CA TYR A 52 -9.90 -8.70 -8.59
C TYR A 52 -9.45 -8.53 -10.03
N ARG A 53 -10.16 -7.64 -10.72
CA ARG A 53 -9.88 -7.25 -12.09
C ARG A 53 -9.94 -5.73 -12.20
N ASN A 54 -8.84 -5.12 -12.64
CA ASN A 54 -8.80 -3.70 -12.96
C ASN A 54 -9.24 -3.47 -14.42
N PRO A 55 -9.32 -2.21 -14.90
CA PRO A 55 -9.64 -1.93 -16.30
C PRO A 55 -8.70 -2.60 -17.32
N GLU A 56 -7.44 -2.84 -16.96
CA GLU A 56 -6.44 -3.54 -17.79
C GLU A 56 -6.56 -5.08 -17.77
N GLY A 57 -7.32 -5.63 -16.82
CA GLY A 57 -7.58 -7.06 -16.72
C GLY A 57 -7.23 -7.67 -15.37
N VAL A 58 -6.95 -8.97 -15.39
CA VAL A 58 -6.58 -9.73 -14.18
C VAL A 58 -5.11 -9.49 -13.91
N GLU A 59 -4.79 -9.09 -12.69
CA GLU A 59 -3.41 -8.98 -12.23
C GLU A 59 -2.83 -10.39 -11.99
N PHE A 60 -1.63 -10.63 -12.51
CA PHE A 60 -0.89 -11.87 -12.35
C PHE A 60 0.39 -11.64 -11.50
N PRO A 61 0.89 -12.68 -10.80
CA PRO A 61 0.38 -14.06 -10.76
C PRO A 61 -0.87 -14.23 -9.88
N LEU A 62 -1.61 -15.30 -10.11
CA LEU A 62 -2.55 -15.85 -9.12
C LEU A 62 -1.93 -17.11 -8.52
N PHE A 63 -1.96 -17.22 -7.21
CA PHE A 63 -1.51 -18.37 -6.42
C PHE A 63 -2.74 -19.09 -5.87
N ASP A 64 -2.68 -20.41 -5.85
CA ASP A 64 -3.67 -21.29 -5.23
C ASP A 64 -2.95 -22.50 -4.63
N ASP A 65 -3.13 -22.76 -3.33
CA ASP A 65 -2.63 -23.96 -2.66
C ASP A 65 -3.73 -24.99 -2.32
N GLY A 66 -4.96 -24.71 -2.75
CA GLY A 66 -6.17 -25.48 -2.45
C GLY A 66 -7.01 -24.93 -1.29
N GLU A 67 -6.46 -24.01 -0.49
CA GLU A 67 -7.15 -23.35 0.63
C GLU A 67 -7.24 -21.84 0.43
N VAL A 68 -6.16 -21.23 -0.07
CA VAL A 68 -6.02 -19.78 -0.19
C VAL A 68 -5.68 -19.39 -1.62
N ILE A 69 -6.36 -18.34 -2.09
CA ILE A 69 -6.02 -17.67 -3.36
C ILE A 69 -5.38 -16.31 -3.06
N LYS A 70 -4.21 -16.07 -3.62
CA LYS A 70 -3.50 -14.78 -3.55
C LYS A 70 -3.24 -14.20 -4.93
N GLN A 71 -3.25 -12.88 -5.04
CA GLN A 71 -3.09 -12.17 -6.31
C GLN A 71 -1.97 -11.14 -6.23
N GLY A 72 -1.07 -11.16 -7.21
CA GLY A 72 0.06 -10.23 -7.30
C GLY A 72 1.28 -10.70 -6.51
N SER A 73 2.47 -10.29 -6.96
CA SER A 73 3.72 -10.79 -6.37
C SER A 73 3.91 -10.37 -4.91
N GLY A 74 3.39 -9.21 -4.50
CA GLY A 74 3.44 -8.74 -3.12
C GLY A 74 2.69 -9.68 -2.17
N GLU A 75 1.39 -9.85 -2.39
CA GLU A 75 0.54 -10.71 -1.55
C GLU A 75 0.99 -12.18 -1.55
N VAL A 76 1.40 -12.71 -2.71
CA VAL A 76 1.85 -14.10 -2.80
C VAL A 76 3.11 -14.34 -1.98
N ILE A 77 4.13 -13.47 -2.10
CA ILE A 77 5.37 -13.64 -1.35
C ILE A 77 5.14 -13.40 0.15
N ALA A 78 4.33 -12.39 0.51
CA ALA A 78 3.96 -12.15 1.90
C ALA A 78 3.27 -13.37 2.54
N TYR A 79 2.36 -14.01 1.81
CA TYR A 79 1.69 -15.22 2.26
C TYR A 79 2.64 -16.40 2.42
N LEU A 80 3.56 -16.59 1.46
CA LEU A 80 4.56 -17.65 1.55
C LEU A 80 5.56 -17.45 2.70
N LEU A 81 5.82 -16.21 3.11
CA LEU A 81 6.71 -15.88 4.23
C LEU A 81 6.02 -16.01 5.59
N SER A 82 4.74 -15.60 5.68
CA SER A 82 4.11 -15.31 6.97
C SER A 82 2.70 -15.88 7.14
N GLY A 83 2.20 -16.65 6.17
CA GLY A 83 0.79 -17.02 6.09
C GLY A 83 -0.08 -15.76 6.05
N HIS A 84 -1.05 -15.66 6.95
CA HIS A 84 -1.98 -14.53 7.00
C HIS A 84 -1.45 -13.31 7.78
N ALA A 85 -0.26 -13.39 8.40
CA ALA A 85 0.16 -12.37 9.36
C ALA A 85 0.43 -11.00 8.73
N LEU A 86 0.83 -10.95 7.44
CA LEU A 86 1.10 -9.70 6.73
C LEU A 86 -0.09 -9.11 5.95
N GLU A 87 -1.29 -9.68 6.02
CA GLU A 87 -2.45 -9.23 5.20
C GLU A 87 -2.89 -7.78 5.49
N GLY A 88 -2.64 -7.27 6.69
CA GLY A 88 -2.90 -5.86 7.02
C GLY A 88 -1.84 -4.89 6.48
N ALA A 89 -0.65 -5.39 6.17
CA ALA A 89 0.51 -4.61 5.75
C ALA A 89 0.83 -4.75 4.26
N VAL A 90 0.36 -5.82 3.62
CA VAL A 90 0.62 -6.12 2.22
C VAL A 90 -0.69 -6.38 1.52
N THR A 91 -0.96 -5.55 0.52
CA THR A 91 -2.13 -5.65 -0.34
C THR A 91 -1.69 -5.75 -1.79
N ARG A 92 -2.66 -5.91 -2.68
CA ARG A 92 -2.48 -5.67 -4.12
C ARG A 92 -1.81 -4.33 -4.41
N SER A 93 -1.09 -4.30 -5.53
CA SER A 93 -0.47 -3.08 -6.06
C SER A 93 -1.52 -2.26 -6.82
N ASP A 94 -1.64 -0.98 -6.50
CA ASP A 94 -2.34 0.01 -7.33
C ASP A 94 -1.42 0.63 -8.40
N LEU A 95 -0.12 0.33 -8.36
CA LEU A 95 0.85 0.71 -9.41
C LEU A 95 1.12 -0.43 -10.40
N LEU A 96 1.31 -0.07 -11.67
CA LEU A 96 1.54 -0.99 -12.80
C LEU A 96 2.90 -0.72 -13.48
N HIS A 97 3.17 -1.41 -14.60
CA HIS A 97 4.31 -1.16 -15.49
C HIS A 97 5.70 -1.11 -14.81
N GLY A 98 6.05 -2.16 -14.05
CA GLY A 98 7.36 -2.27 -13.41
C GLY A 98 7.45 -1.65 -12.01
N TRP A 99 6.38 -1.02 -11.54
CA TRP A 99 6.26 -0.54 -10.17
C TRP A 99 5.52 -1.54 -9.27
N ILE A 100 5.75 -1.45 -7.97
CA ILE A 100 4.91 -2.11 -6.97
C ILE A 100 4.66 -1.20 -5.77
N SER A 101 3.42 -1.19 -5.32
CA SER A 101 2.94 -0.51 -4.12
C SER A 101 2.19 -1.52 -3.22
N GLY A 102 1.22 -1.07 -2.43
CA GLY A 102 0.48 -1.94 -1.51
C GLY A 102 1.32 -2.43 -0.31
N LEU A 103 2.42 -1.73 0.02
CA LEU A 103 3.32 -2.08 1.11
C LEU A 103 3.20 -1.03 2.23
N TYR A 104 2.38 -1.31 3.24
CA TYR A 104 2.05 -0.41 4.35
C TYR A 104 2.83 -0.79 5.62
N LEU A 105 4.06 -0.27 5.74
CA LEU A 105 4.98 -0.68 6.81
C LEU A 105 4.41 -0.43 8.22
N SER A 106 3.63 0.65 8.38
CA SER A 106 3.04 1.02 9.67
C SER A 106 2.05 -0.04 10.18
N GLN A 107 1.52 -0.89 9.30
CA GLN A 107 0.62 -1.99 9.64
C GLN A 107 1.34 -3.34 9.83
N CYS A 108 2.66 -3.42 9.63
CA CYS A 108 3.43 -4.65 9.82
C CYS A 108 3.42 -5.09 11.29
N PRO A 109 2.95 -6.30 11.67
CA PRO A 109 3.03 -6.75 13.05
C PRO A 109 4.48 -6.81 13.57
N ALA A 110 4.66 -6.63 14.89
CA ALA A 110 5.98 -6.46 15.51
C ALA A 110 6.92 -7.69 15.35
N ASP A 111 6.35 -8.88 15.17
CA ASP A 111 7.08 -10.14 14.97
C ASP A 111 7.25 -10.51 13.48
N GLN A 112 6.76 -9.67 12.56
CA GLN A 112 6.77 -9.93 11.11
C GLN A 112 7.70 -8.98 10.34
N GLU A 113 8.45 -8.12 11.04
CA GLU A 113 9.32 -7.12 10.42
C GLU A 113 10.39 -7.74 9.51
N GLU A 114 10.98 -8.87 9.90
CA GLU A 114 11.96 -9.59 9.06
C GLU A 114 11.33 -10.08 7.76
N HIS A 115 10.13 -10.65 7.83
CA HIS A 115 9.40 -11.09 6.64
C HIS A 115 9.02 -9.91 5.74
N PHE A 116 8.64 -8.76 6.31
CA PHE A 116 8.34 -7.57 5.54
C PHE A 116 9.59 -7.00 4.84
N VAL A 117 10.73 -6.97 5.54
CA VAL A 117 12.02 -6.57 4.96
C VAL A 117 12.43 -7.53 3.82
N GLU A 118 12.31 -8.83 4.05
CA GLU A 118 12.63 -9.85 3.05
C GLU A 118 11.74 -9.72 1.81
N LEU A 119 10.43 -9.53 1.99
CA LEU A 119 9.49 -9.26 0.90
C LEU A 119 9.96 -8.08 0.04
N VAL A 120 10.27 -6.95 0.66
CA VAL A 120 10.73 -5.74 -0.06
C VAL A 120 12.00 -6.02 -0.87
N GLN A 121 12.98 -6.72 -0.28
CA GLN A 121 14.20 -7.09 -0.98
C GLN A 121 13.93 -8.02 -2.18
N GLN A 122 13.04 -9.00 -2.02
CA GLN A 122 12.71 -9.95 -3.09
C GLN A 122 12.02 -9.26 -4.27
N LEU A 123 11.09 -8.34 -3.99
CA LEU A 123 10.41 -7.56 -5.02
C LEU A 123 11.40 -6.69 -5.81
N ALA A 124 12.31 -6.00 -5.11
CA ALA A 124 13.32 -5.16 -5.74
C ALA A 124 14.39 -5.96 -6.50
N LYS A 125 14.89 -7.06 -5.93
CA LYS A 125 15.80 -8.02 -6.60
C LYS A 125 15.17 -8.56 -7.89
N GLY A 126 13.84 -8.72 -7.88
CA GLY A 126 13.04 -9.08 -9.03
C GLY A 126 12.94 -8.03 -10.14
N GLY A 127 13.47 -6.82 -9.93
CA GLY A 127 13.48 -5.73 -10.91
C GLY A 127 12.28 -4.77 -10.82
N LEU A 128 11.49 -4.82 -9.74
CA LEU A 128 10.41 -3.87 -9.53
C LEU A 128 10.92 -2.58 -8.86
N SER A 129 10.38 -1.45 -9.29
CA SER A 129 10.50 -0.17 -8.57
C SER A 129 9.55 -0.19 -7.38
N VAL A 130 10.10 -0.31 -6.17
CA VAL A 130 9.32 -0.52 -4.94
C VAL A 130 8.91 0.82 -4.31
N CYS A 131 7.60 1.01 -4.14
CA CYS A 131 7.01 2.12 -3.40
C CYS A 131 6.47 1.61 -2.06
N VAL A 132 7.03 2.12 -0.96
CA VAL A 132 6.52 1.83 0.39
C VAL A 132 5.70 2.99 0.93
N GLN A 133 4.68 2.65 1.72
CA GLN A 133 3.76 3.60 2.33
C GLN A 133 3.86 3.51 3.86
N THR A 134 3.78 4.66 4.51
CA THR A 134 3.76 4.81 5.97
C THR A 134 2.71 5.84 6.37
N ASP A 135 2.26 5.77 7.62
CA ASP A 135 1.34 6.75 8.22
C ASP A 135 1.99 7.54 9.37
N GLY A 136 3.31 7.46 9.54
CA GLY A 136 4.04 8.14 10.61
C GLY A 136 4.42 7.22 11.77
N ARG A 137 3.80 6.03 11.88
CA ARG A 137 4.16 5.01 12.87
C ARG A 137 5.29 4.12 12.37
N LYS A 138 6.04 3.54 13.32
CA LYS A 138 7.18 2.61 13.08
C LYS A 138 8.35 3.22 12.29
N PRO A 139 8.91 4.37 12.73
CA PRO A 139 10.07 4.98 12.07
C PRO A 139 11.29 4.07 12.00
N ALA A 140 11.51 3.18 12.98
CA ALA A 140 12.64 2.25 12.99
C ALA A 140 12.58 1.25 11.81
N LEU A 141 11.39 0.72 11.50
CA LEU A 141 11.20 -0.15 10.35
C LEU A 141 11.41 0.62 9.03
N LEU A 142 10.91 1.87 8.95
CA LEU A 142 11.14 2.72 7.78
C LEU A 142 12.63 3.00 7.57
N GLU A 143 13.37 3.37 8.62
CA GLU A 143 14.82 3.63 8.56
C GLU A 143 15.56 2.40 8.06
N ARG A 144 15.19 1.22 8.55
CA ARG A 144 15.76 -0.06 8.12
C ARG A 144 15.48 -0.35 6.65
N LEU A 145 14.26 -0.11 6.16
CA LEU A 145 13.87 -0.28 4.75
C LEU A 145 14.60 0.70 3.83
N ILE A 146 14.77 1.96 4.23
CA ILE A 146 15.58 2.95 3.50
C ILE A 146 17.03 2.49 3.43
N GLY A 147 17.58 1.98 4.54
CA GLY A 147 18.95 1.47 4.63
C GLY A 147 19.26 0.29 3.71
N LEU A 148 18.25 -0.40 3.18
CA LEU A 148 18.44 -1.44 2.16
C LEU A 148 18.93 -0.89 0.82
N GLY A 149 18.63 0.39 0.51
CA GLY A 149 18.97 1.01 -0.77
C GLY A 149 18.19 0.44 -1.97
N VAL A 150 17.04 -0.21 -1.73
CA VAL A 150 16.24 -0.89 -2.77
C VAL A 150 14.89 -0.23 -3.06
N LEU A 151 14.53 0.81 -2.30
CA LEU A 151 13.28 1.55 -2.50
C LEU A 151 13.42 2.50 -3.69
N ALA A 152 12.36 2.62 -4.47
CA ALA A 152 12.24 3.63 -5.51
C ALA A 152 11.47 4.85 -5.03
N LYS A 153 10.51 4.67 -4.11
CA LYS A 153 9.66 5.76 -3.59
C LYS A 153 9.19 5.49 -2.16
N VAL A 154 9.06 6.56 -1.36
CA VAL A 154 8.46 6.52 -0.01
C VAL A 154 7.29 7.51 0.07
N GLN A 155 6.12 7.04 0.53
CA GLN A 155 4.95 7.90 0.70
C GLN A 155 4.48 7.92 2.15
N LEU A 156 4.40 9.11 2.73
CA LEU A 156 3.78 9.36 4.03
C LEU A 156 2.33 9.82 3.83
N ASN A 157 1.39 8.97 4.21
CA ASN A 157 -0.05 9.22 4.14
C ASN A 157 -0.56 9.62 5.52
N ILE A 158 -1.00 10.86 5.66
CA ILE A 158 -1.68 11.34 6.86
C ILE A 158 -3.20 11.27 6.59
N PRO A 159 -3.95 10.33 7.20
CA PRO A 159 -5.38 10.18 6.96
C PRO A 159 -6.24 11.23 7.68
N GLY A 160 -5.71 11.87 8.73
CA GLY A 160 -6.46 12.78 9.59
C GLY A 160 -5.72 13.10 10.89
N PRO A 161 -6.39 13.74 11.87
CA PRO A 161 -5.87 13.93 13.22
C PRO A 161 -5.85 12.61 14.00
N ALA A 162 -5.30 12.62 15.21
CA ALA A 162 -5.19 11.43 16.06
C ALA A 162 -6.50 10.63 16.19
N ALA A 163 -7.65 11.28 16.35
CA ALA A 163 -8.94 10.58 16.43
C ALA A 163 -9.29 9.75 15.17
N VAL A 164 -8.84 10.19 13.99
CA VAL A 164 -8.99 9.43 12.74
C VAL A 164 -8.04 8.23 12.72
N TYR A 165 -6.81 8.38 13.20
CA TYR A 165 -5.89 7.25 13.36
C TYR A 165 -6.44 6.18 14.32
N GLU A 166 -6.99 6.59 15.46
CA GLU A 166 -7.62 5.65 16.41
C GLU A 166 -8.75 4.86 15.72
N THR A 167 -9.55 5.53 14.90
CA THR A 167 -10.65 4.88 14.17
C THR A 167 -10.15 3.92 13.09
N LEU A 168 -9.12 4.30 12.34
CA LEU A 168 -8.63 3.52 11.20
C LEU A 168 -7.68 2.39 11.62
N TYR A 169 -6.84 2.66 12.60
CA TYR A 169 -5.67 1.84 12.91
C TYR A 169 -5.46 1.54 14.40
N GLY A 170 -6.34 2.05 15.28
CA GLY A 170 -6.30 1.80 16.72
C GLY A 170 -5.20 2.52 17.50
N ALA A 171 -4.38 3.34 16.83
CA ALA A 171 -3.39 4.22 17.46
C ALA A 171 -2.87 5.27 16.48
N ALA A 172 -2.71 6.52 16.93
CA ALA A 172 -1.93 7.56 16.25
C ALA A 172 -0.42 7.41 16.50
N PRO A 173 0.46 7.90 15.61
CA PRO A 173 1.87 8.05 15.94
C PRO A 173 2.05 9.06 17.08
N SER A 174 3.04 8.81 17.94
CA SER A 174 3.54 9.86 18.83
C SER A 174 4.16 11.01 18.03
N GLY A 175 4.28 12.19 18.66
CA GLY A 175 4.94 13.34 18.04
C GLY A 175 6.40 13.04 17.64
N GLU A 176 7.12 12.28 18.46
CA GLU A 176 8.49 11.85 18.18
C GLU A 176 8.57 10.89 17.00
N GLU A 177 7.66 9.90 16.92
CA GLU A 177 7.60 8.97 15.78
C GLU A 177 7.29 9.69 14.48
N LEU A 178 6.32 10.60 14.50
CA LEU A 178 5.94 11.37 13.33
C LEU A 178 7.08 12.28 12.88
N ALA A 179 7.74 12.97 13.82
CA ALA A 179 8.90 13.82 13.53
C ALA A 179 10.03 13.03 12.85
N LYS A 180 10.40 11.88 13.42
CA LYS A 180 11.43 11.00 12.84
C LYS A 180 11.00 10.45 11.48
N THR A 181 9.74 10.07 11.31
CA THR A 181 9.23 9.61 10.02
C THR A 181 9.30 10.71 8.96
N ILE A 182 8.88 11.94 9.28
CA ILE A 182 8.97 13.09 8.37
C ILE A 182 10.42 13.36 7.98
N GLU A 183 11.36 13.29 8.92
CA GLU A 183 12.79 13.45 8.66
C GLU A 183 13.29 12.42 7.64
N LEU A 184 13.00 11.14 7.86
CA LEU A 184 13.39 10.03 6.98
C LEU A 184 12.78 10.16 5.59
N VAL A 185 11.48 10.48 5.50
CA VAL A 185 10.76 10.61 4.23
C VAL A 185 11.30 11.81 3.44
N ARG A 186 11.49 12.96 4.08
CA ARG A 186 12.01 14.18 3.42
C ARG A 186 13.43 14.00 2.89
N ALA A 187 14.24 13.16 3.56
CA ALA A 187 15.60 12.86 3.13
C ALA A 187 15.65 11.90 1.92
N PHE A 188 14.55 11.20 1.63
CA PHE A 188 14.50 10.24 0.53
C PHE A 188 14.27 10.95 -0.83
N PRO A 189 15.01 10.66 -1.92
CA PRO A 189 14.95 11.47 -3.14
C PRO A 189 13.58 11.57 -3.82
N ASP A 190 12.85 10.45 -3.95
CA ASP A 190 11.49 10.41 -4.50
C ASP A 190 10.51 10.11 -3.38
N HIS A 191 9.91 11.16 -2.82
CA HIS A 191 8.99 11.05 -1.71
C HIS A 191 7.74 11.90 -1.90
N ASP A 192 6.66 11.49 -1.26
CA ASP A 192 5.48 12.33 -1.05
C ASP A 192 5.14 12.35 0.45
N ILE A 193 4.85 13.54 0.98
CA ILE A 193 4.13 13.70 2.26
C ILE A 193 2.77 14.30 1.92
N ARG A 194 1.69 13.63 2.31
CA ARG A 194 0.36 14.04 1.89
C ARG A 194 -0.71 13.81 2.95
N PHE A 195 -1.71 14.69 2.93
CA PHE A 195 -3.03 14.34 3.42
C PHE A 195 -3.71 13.42 2.40
N LEU A 196 -4.02 12.20 2.80
CA LEU A 196 -4.76 11.25 1.98
C LEU A 196 -6.17 11.09 2.57
N ALA A 197 -7.14 11.77 1.97
CA ALA A 197 -8.54 11.65 2.36
C ALA A 197 -8.98 10.19 2.20
N THR A 198 -9.13 9.51 3.34
CA THR A 198 -9.43 8.07 3.43
C THR A 198 -10.83 7.90 4.01
N PRO A 199 -11.67 6.96 3.52
CA PRO A 199 -12.97 6.71 4.11
C PRO A 199 -12.83 6.35 5.59
N ILE A 200 -13.52 7.08 6.46
CA ILE A 200 -13.54 6.86 7.90
C ILE A 200 -14.80 6.05 8.22
N PRO A 201 -14.68 4.82 8.75
CA PRO A 201 -15.83 4.04 9.19
C PRO A 201 -16.60 4.74 10.31
N GLY A 202 -17.93 4.63 10.26
CA GLY A 202 -18.83 5.20 11.26
C GLY A 202 -20.09 4.36 11.43
N ALA A 203 -20.90 4.69 12.45
CA ALA A 203 -22.13 3.95 12.77
C ALA A 203 -23.14 3.92 11.61
N ASP A 204 -23.20 5.00 10.83
CA ASP A 204 -24.14 5.17 9.70
C ASP A 204 -23.49 4.84 8.33
N GLY A 205 -22.32 4.17 8.35
CA GLY A 205 -21.50 3.90 7.17
C GLY A 205 -20.23 4.76 7.14
N ALA A 206 -19.43 4.55 6.10
CA ALA A 206 -18.19 5.31 5.90
C ALA A 206 -18.50 6.77 5.55
N ARG A 207 -17.55 7.67 5.82
CA ARG A 207 -17.59 9.09 5.40
C ARG A 207 -16.22 9.57 4.95
N TRP A 208 -16.18 10.63 4.16
CA TRP A 208 -14.94 11.36 3.93
C TRP A 208 -14.54 12.19 5.17
N PRO A 209 -13.24 12.52 5.33
CA PRO A 209 -12.81 13.47 6.34
C PRO A 209 -13.49 14.84 6.19
N SER A 210 -13.64 15.56 7.28
CA SER A 210 -14.12 16.94 7.29
C SER A 210 -13.00 17.92 6.92
N ARG A 211 -13.38 19.18 6.65
CA ARG A 211 -12.40 20.27 6.45
C ARG A 211 -11.50 20.43 7.67
N ASP A 212 -12.10 20.37 8.86
CA ASP A 212 -11.39 20.64 10.11
C ASP A 212 -10.43 19.49 10.43
N GLU A 213 -10.81 18.24 10.15
CA GLU A 213 -9.91 17.08 10.24
C GLU A 213 -8.69 17.23 9.31
N ALA A 214 -8.86 17.76 8.09
CA ALA A 214 -7.71 18.03 7.21
C ALA A 214 -6.78 19.13 7.77
N GLY A 215 -7.35 20.19 8.35
CA GLY A 215 -6.59 21.25 9.00
C GLY A 215 -5.83 20.75 10.24
N GLU A 216 -6.47 19.97 11.09
CA GLU A 216 -5.85 19.37 12.27
C GLU A 216 -4.77 18.35 11.90
N ALA A 217 -4.93 17.59 10.82
CA ALA A 217 -3.90 16.73 10.28
C ALA A 217 -2.65 17.52 9.88
N ALA A 218 -2.82 18.64 9.17
CA ALA A 218 -1.72 19.52 8.80
C ALA A 218 -1.07 20.18 10.03
N ARG A 219 -1.86 20.57 11.04
CA ARG A 219 -1.35 21.06 12.32
C ARG A 219 -0.48 20.02 13.02
N MET A 220 -0.93 18.76 13.09
CA MET A 220 -0.18 17.66 13.69
C MET A 220 1.18 17.45 13.00
N VAL A 221 1.21 17.50 11.66
CA VAL A 221 2.46 17.43 10.88
C VAL A 221 3.37 18.63 11.17
N TYR A 222 2.82 19.85 11.20
CA TYR A 222 3.57 21.05 11.54
C TYR A 222 4.14 20.98 12.97
N GLU A 223 3.36 20.56 13.96
CA GLU A 223 3.80 20.41 15.34
C GLU A 223 4.94 19.39 15.48
N ALA A 224 4.96 18.35 14.65
CA ALA A 224 6.02 17.35 14.64
C ALA A 224 7.33 17.84 14.01
N CYS A 225 7.29 18.68 12.97
CA CYS A 225 8.50 19.06 12.23
C CYS A 225 8.90 20.54 12.32
N GLY A 226 8.01 21.42 12.79
CA GLY A 226 8.21 22.87 12.91
C GLY A 226 8.35 23.61 11.57
N ASP A 227 8.04 22.98 10.44
CA ASP A 227 8.30 23.53 9.10
C ASP A 227 7.02 23.87 8.34
N HIS A 228 6.64 25.15 8.37
CA HIS A 228 5.53 25.68 7.57
C HIS A 228 5.73 25.57 6.05
N GLN A 229 6.98 25.41 5.58
CA GLN A 229 7.34 25.36 4.16
C GLN A 229 7.42 23.92 3.64
N LEU A 230 7.12 22.91 4.46
CA LEU A 230 7.12 21.51 4.07
C LEU A 230 6.13 21.30 2.90
N PRO A 231 6.58 20.75 1.76
CA PRO A 231 5.68 20.33 0.70
C PRO A 231 4.68 19.28 1.22
N TYR A 232 3.39 19.52 0.99
CA TYR A 232 2.32 18.69 1.54
C TYR A 232 1.20 18.50 0.51
N ALA A 233 1.12 17.33 -0.11
CA ALA A 233 0.09 17.08 -1.10
C ALA A 233 -1.28 16.81 -0.45
N VAL A 234 -2.35 17.10 -1.18
CA VAL A 234 -3.73 16.76 -0.83
C VAL A 234 -4.27 15.83 -1.90
N ALA A 235 -4.62 14.61 -1.50
CA ALA A 235 -5.16 13.59 -2.38
C ALA A 235 -6.32 12.86 -1.70
N ALA A 236 -7.03 12.03 -2.46
CA ALA A 236 -8.09 11.17 -1.94
C ALA A 236 -7.89 9.73 -2.41
N VAL A 237 -8.41 8.79 -1.63
CA VAL A 237 -8.48 7.39 -2.02
C VAL A 237 -9.35 7.22 -3.27
N THR A 238 -8.88 6.41 -4.21
CA THR A 238 -9.60 6.09 -5.45
C THR A 238 -10.21 4.67 -5.40
N PRO A 239 -11.13 4.31 -6.33
CA PRO A 239 -11.68 2.96 -6.39
C PRO A 239 -10.63 1.85 -6.60
N GLU A 240 -9.50 2.18 -7.24
CA GLU A 240 -8.45 1.23 -7.60
C GLU A 240 -7.51 0.93 -6.44
N MET A 241 -7.48 1.80 -5.43
CA MET A 241 -6.69 1.57 -4.23
C MET A 241 -7.26 0.39 -3.43
N PRO A 242 -6.41 -0.41 -2.76
CA PRO A 242 -6.83 -1.63 -2.06
C PRO A 242 -7.94 -1.42 -1.03
N GLN A 243 -7.87 -0.33 -0.28
CA GLN A 243 -8.89 0.04 0.71
C GLN A 243 -10.22 0.46 0.09
N GLY A 244 -10.21 0.89 -1.18
CA GLY A 244 -11.36 1.37 -1.93
C GLY A 244 -12.09 2.55 -1.28
N MET A 245 -13.20 2.96 -1.90
CA MET A 245 -14.01 4.08 -1.41
C MET A 245 -15.10 3.65 -0.40
N GLN A 246 -15.19 2.37 -0.05
CA GLN A 246 -16.16 1.83 0.93
C GLN A 246 -17.63 2.24 0.65
N GLY A 247 -18.02 2.27 -0.63
CA GLY A 247 -19.38 2.64 -1.05
C GLY A 247 -19.64 4.16 -1.11
N LEU A 248 -18.63 4.99 -0.86
CA LEU A 248 -18.71 6.43 -1.06
C LEU A 248 -18.56 6.79 -2.54
N GLU A 249 -19.22 7.87 -2.93
CA GLU A 249 -18.88 8.59 -4.16
C GLU A 249 -17.48 9.25 -4.03
N PRO A 250 -16.76 9.45 -5.16
CA PRO A 250 -15.48 10.15 -5.14
C PRO A 250 -15.55 11.50 -4.43
N VAL A 251 -14.47 11.88 -3.74
CA VAL A 251 -14.37 13.20 -3.11
C VAL A 251 -14.56 14.29 -4.17
N ALA A 252 -15.55 15.16 -3.96
CA ALA A 252 -15.80 16.27 -4.87
C ALA A 252 -14.62 17.27 -4.89
N ASP A 253 -14.29 17.83 -6.06
CA ASP A 253 -13.22 18.82 -6.23
C ASP A 253 -13.35 20.01 -5.27
N ALA A 254 -14.58 20.47 -5.03
CA ALA A 254 -14.86 21.53 -4.08
C ALA A 254 -14.42 21.18 -2.65
N MET A 255 -14.46 19.90 -2.27
CA MET A 255 -13.98 19.43 -0.98
C MET A 255 -12.45 19.31 -0.94
N LEU A 256 -11.80 18.85 -2.03
CA LEU A 256 -10.34 18.88 -2.14
C LEU A 256 -9.78 20.30 -1.99
N LEU A 257 -10.45 21.29 -2.57
CA LEU A 257 -10.10 22.71 -2.38
C LEU A 257 -10.24 23.16 -0.92
N LYS A 258 -11.24 22.66 -0.19
CA LYS A 258 -11.42 22.95 1.25
C LYS A 258 -10.32 22.30 2.08
N TYR A 259 -9.97 21.03 1.83
CA TYR A 259 -8.85 20.36 2.50
C TYR A 259 -7.55 21.13 2.30
N ARG A 260 -7.21 21.46 1.05
CA ARG A 260 -6.03 22.27 0.74
C ARG A 260 -6.02 23.58 1.49
N SER A 261 -7.14 24.29 1.50
CA SER A 261 -7.23 25.62 2.16
C SER A 261 -7.04 25.50 3.67
N ALA A 262 -7.60 24.48 4.31
CA ALA A 262 -7.40 24.20 5.73
C ALA A 262 -5.95 23.79 6.03
N SER A 263 -5.35 22.92 5.22
CA SER A 263 -3.96 22.51 5.38
C SER A 263 -2.98 23.68 5.27
N ARG A 264 -3.27 24.67 4.40
CA ARG A 264 -2.46 25.88 4.22
C ARG A 264 -2.44 26.82 5.43
N GLU A 265 -3.30 26.64 6.42
CA GLU A 265 -3.21 27.38 7.68
C GLU A 265 -1.93 27.00 8.46
N PHE A 266 -1.43 25.78 8.25
CA PHE A 266 -0.24 25.25 8.94
C PHE A 266 0.91 24.89 7.99
N LEU A 267 0.62 24.45 6.76
CA LEU A 267 1.61 24.01 5.78
C LEU A 267 1.41 24.79 4.48
N PHE A 268 2.14 25.90 4.32
CA PHE A 268 1.85 26.93 3.32
C PHE A 268 1.99 26.43 1.87
N LYS A 269 2.82 25.40 1.65
CA LYS A 269 2.99 24.76 0.35
C LYS A 269 1.99 23.64 0.06
N ALA A 270 0.96 23.49 0.89
CA ALA A 270 -0.03 22.46 0.64
C ALA A 270 -0.74 22.68 -0.70
N ASP A 271 -0.84 21.65 -1.53
CA ASP A 271 -1.55 21.72 -2.82
C ASP A 271 -2.19 20.40 -3.20
N ILE A 272 -3.20 20.45 -4.07
CA ILE A 272 -3.87 19.25 -4.57
C ILE A 272 -2.91 18.49 -5.49
N GLN A 273 -2.74 17.20 -5.24
CA GLN A 273 -1.96 16.32 -6.10
C GLN A 273 -2.60 16.28 -7.49
N LYS A 274 -1.81 16.60 -8.52
CA LYS A 274 -2.25 16.61 -9.91
C LYS A 274 -2.30 15.20 -10.49
#